data_AF-A0AAW9L0I5-F1
#
_entry.id   AF-A0AAW9L0I5-F1
#
_cell.length_a   1.000
_cell.length_b   1.000
_cell.length_c   1.000
_cell.angle_alpha   90.00
_cell.angle_beta   90.00
_cell.angle_gamma   90.00
#
_symmetry.space_group_name_H-M   'P 1'
#
loop_
_entity.id
_entity.type
_entity.pdbx_description
1 polymer ?
#
loop_
_entity_poly.entity_id
_entity_poly.type
_entity_poly.pdbx_seq_one_letter_code
_entity_poly.pdbx_strand_id
1 'polypeptide(L)'
;MTAELSLPANHVTIERVDEPGTYTLTATAELPKGEFLLECRLDAGTTGDGDTLETYARFGGPATVQPHDERVTLSFPEEYYVIAGVSHPSSVSDDTIRVPGTPAGLATALTHSSVAHHTTGPARSHPALRDQPPMVEAGSSVHVPESVRERTPESDIEFVLPDRLDALFVAAPLAYYLGADVSVESGVDPTLAISSSGTEHRFPALPEFQQHCADTLRKTFFLDCLVRDVDVESPASKAELLSRLSLHPDRLRAATPRSVSTATSTCRTDSSGRASPTGTSRPTPCRSRNTFPVFPISSTR
;
A
#
# COMPACT_ATOMS: atom_id res chain seq x y z
N MET A 1 22.79 4.25 40.97
CA MET A 1 21.42 4.18 40.42
C MET A 1 21.63 3.64 39.02
N THR A 2 21.20 2.41 38.75
CA THR A 2 21.42 1.74 37.46
C THR A 2 20.36 2.23 36.48
N ALA A 3 20.76 2.73 35.32
CA ALA A 3 19.82 3.12 34.26
C ALA A 3 19.54 1.90 33.37
N GLU A 4 18.28 1.68 33.00
CA GLU A 4 17.87 0.52 32.21
C GLU A 4 17.12 0.95 30.95
N LEU A 5 17.41 0.29 29.82
CA LEU A 5 16.70 0.42 28.55
C LEU A 5 16.27 -0.97 28.08
N SER A 6 14.99 -1.13 27.78
CA SER A 6 14.45 -2.39 27.23
C SER A 6 14.06 -2.23 25.78
N LEU A 7 14.46 -3.20 24.94
CA LEU A 7 14.15 -3.24 23.51
C LEU A 7 13.48 -4.57 23.16
N PRO A 8 12.51 -4.59 22.24
CA PRO A 8 11.91 -5.83 21.74
C PRO A 8 12.93 -6.62 20.89
N ALA A 9 13.17 -7.88 21.25
CA ALA A 9 14.14 -8.74 20.54
C ALA A 9 14.02 -10.21 20.97
N ASN A 10 14.03 -11.14 20.02
CA ASN A 10 14.32 -12.56 20.27
C ASN A 10 15.68 -12.99 19.68
N HIS A 11 16.29 -12.15 18.85
CA HIS A 11 17.65 -12.29 18.34
C HIS A 11 18.44 -11.00 18.59
N VAL A 12 19.66 -11.13 19.13
CA VAL A 12 20.50 -10.00 19.51
C VAL A 12 21.92 -10.19 19.01
N THR A 13 22.42 -9.22 18.24
CA THR A 13 23.82 -9.11 17.81
C THR A 13 24.44 -7.85 18.40
N ILE A 14 25.71 -7.94 18.77
CA ILE A 14 26.52 -6.81 19.23
C ILE A 14 27.70 -6.67 18.32
N GLU A 15 27.90 -5.48 17.81
CA GLU A 15 29.13 -5.04 17.17
C GLU A 15 29.85 -4.04 18.07
N ARG A 16 31.15 -4.25 18.25
CA ARG A 16 32.02 -3.23 18.84
C ARG A 16 32.51 -2.31 17.71
N VAL A 17 32.24 -1.01 17.82
CA VAL A 17 32.49 -0.04 16.75
C VAL A 17 33.97 0.33 16.65
N ASP A 18 34.69 0.29 17.77
CA ASP A 18 36.12 0.63 17.85
C ASP A 18 37.06 -0.54 17.52
N GLU A 19 36.58 -1.78 17.56
CA GLU A 19 37.34 -2.98 17.22
C GLU A 19 36.45 -3.96 16.42
N PRO A 20 36.85 -4.42 15.23
CA PRO A 20 36.01 -5.28 14.41
C PRO A 20 35.73 -6.62 15.11
N GLY A 21 34.47 -6.82 15.46
CA GLY A 21 33.97 -8.05 16.07
C GLY A 21 32.46 -8.02 16.27
N THR A 22 31.76 -8.98 15.68
CA THR A 22 30.31 -9.19 15.89
C THR A 22 30.10 -10.42 16.76
N TYR A 23 29.28 -10.28 17.79
CA TYR A 23 28.95 -11.34 18.73
C TYR A 23 27.44 -11.53 18.79
N THR A 24 26.97 -12.76 18.58
CA THR A 24 25.58 -13.11 18.86
C THR A 24 25.43 -13.40 20.34
N LEU A 25 24.48 -12.73 21.00
CA LEU A 25 24.19 -12.97 22.40
C LEU A 25 23.07 -13.98 22.58
N THR A 26 23.38 -15.08 23.26
CA THR A 26 22.39 -16.08 23.70
C THR A 26 22.24 -16.12 25.23
N ALA A 27 23.03 -15.34 25.95
CA ALA A 27 23.04 -15.24 27.41
C ALA A 27 23.48 -13.83 27.84
N THR A 28 23.32 -13.52 29.13
CA THR A 28 23.77 -12.27 29.71
C THR A 28 25.27 -12.04 29.46
N ALA A 29 25.62 -10.84 29.03
CA ALA A 29 27.00 -10.42 28.78
C ALA A 29 27.31 -9.08 29.42
N GLU A 30 28.51 -8.95 30.00
CA GLU A 30 29.06 -7.68 30.46
C GLU A 30 29.99 -7.11 29.39
N LEU A 31 29.68 -5.90 28.93
CA LEU A 31 30.46 -5.18 27.95
C LEU A 31 31.44 -4.23 28.66
N PRO A 32 32.72 -4.24 28.26
CA PRO A 32 33.70 -3.30 28.80
C PRO A 32 33.42 -1.88 28.29
N LYS A 33 34.22 -0.91 28.72
CA LYS A 33 34.16 0.44 28.15
C LYS A 33 34.55 0.40 26.66
N GLY A 34 33.66 0.85 25.79
CA GLY A 34 33.84 0.88 24.33
C GLY A 34 32.62 1.51 23.65
N GLU A 35 32.65 1.63 22.33
CA GLU A 35 31.46 1.98 21.56
C GLU A 35 30.82 0.71 21.01
N PHE A 36 29.52 0.55 21.25
CA PHE A 36 28.79 -0.63 20.83
C PHE A 36 27.57 -0.25 20.00
N LEU A 37 27.28 -1.07 19.00
CA LEU A 37 26.02 -1.11 18.28
C LEU A 37 25.35 -2.45 18.61
N LEU A 38 24.20 -2.37 19.28
CA LEU A 38 23.31 -3.49 19.50
C LEU A 38 22.29 -3.50 18.36
N GLU A 39 22.16 -4.64 17.68
CA GLU A 39 21.07 -4.90 16.73
C GLU A 39 20.16 -5.96 17.33
N CYS A 40 18.88 -5.65 17.35
CA CYS A 40 17.84 -6.40 18.01
C CYS A 40 16.80 -6.74 16.97
N ARG A 41 16.54 -8.02 16.75
CA ARG A 41 15.51 -8.47 15.83
C ARG A 41 14.43 -9.20 16.62
N LEU A 42 13.18 -8.81 16.40
CA LEU A 42 12.02 -9.52 16.91
C LEU A 42 11.23 -10.07 15.72
N ASP A 43 11.20 -11.40 15.64
CA ASP A 43 10.31 -12.10 14.72
C ASP A 43 8.94 -12.27 15.39
N ALA A 44 7.96 -11.42 15.05
CA ALA A 44 6.60 -11.58 15.54
C ALA A 44 5.93 -12.76 14.80
N GLY A 45 5.57 -13.84 15.51
CA GLY A 45 5.08 -15.07 14.87
C GLY A 45 3.66 -15.48 15.28
N THR A 46 2.72 -15.53 14.31
CA THR A 46 1.73 -16.63 14.14
C THR A 46 0.95 -16.58 12.82
N THR A 47 0.91 -15.45 12.12
CA THR A 47 0.43 -15.36 10.73
C THR A 47 1.65 -15.21 9.83
N GLY A 48 1.77 -16.01 8.77
CA GLY A 48 2.96 -16.10 7.90
C GLY A 48 3.27 -14.85 7.06
N ASP A 49 3.06 -13.66 7.60
CA ASP A 49 3.46 -12.38 7.05
C ASP A 49 4.60 -11.85 7.92
N GLY A 50 5.78 -11.66 7.31
CA GLY A 50 7.06 -11.48 7.99
C GLY A 50 7.24 -10.12 8.66
N ASP A 51 6.42 -9.79 9.65
CA ASP A 51 6.55 -8.56 10.45
C ASP A 51 7.75 -8.70 11.40
N THR A 52 8.93 -8.43 10.85
CA THR A 52 10.19 -8.40 11.58
C THR A 52 10.42 -6.98 12.05
N LEU A 53 10.53 -6.79 13.36
CA LEU A 53 10.93 -5.51 13.94
C LEU A 53 12.43 -5.55 14.20
N GLU A 54 13.18 -4.64 13.57
CA GLU A 54 14.58 -4.43 13.87
C GLU A 54 14.74 -3.16 14.70
N THR A 55 15.36 -3.27 15.87
CA THR A 55 15.73 -2.13 16.70
C THR A 55 17.24 -2.08 16.86
N TYR A 56 17.77 -0.87 16.95
CA TYR A 56 19.19 -0.61 17.04
C TYR A 56 19.43 0.26 18.26
N ALA A 57 20.46 -0.03 19.03
CA ALA A 57 20.90 0.83 20.12
C ALA A 57 22.41 1.04 20.04
N ARG A 58 22.83 2.29 19.84
CA ARG A 58 24.23 2.70 19.90
C ARG A 58 24.51 3.42 21.20
N PHE A 59 25.55 3.01 21.90
CA PHE A 59 25.98 3.62 23.15
C PHE A 59 27.50 3.54 23.32
N GLY A 60 28.06 4.50 24.05
CA GLY A 60 29.49 4.56 24.36
C GLY A 60 29.74 4.42 25.85
N GLY A 61 30.08 3.23 26.32
CA GLY A 61 30.30 2.94 27.74
C GLY A 61 30.15 1.46 28.11
N PRO A 62 30.55 1.09 29.34
CA PRO A 62 30.27 -0.23 29.89
C PRO A 62 28.77 -0.43 30.05
N ALA A 63 28.28 -1.62 29.69
CA ALA A 63 26.87 -1.98 29.82
C ALA A 63 26.73 -3.48 30.07
N THR A 64 25.65 -3.87 30.76
CA THR A 64 25.23 -5.27 30.84
C THR A 64 24.09 -5.49 29.87
N VAL A 65 24.22 -6.49 29.01
CA VAL A 65 23.17 -6.88 28.06
C VAL A 65 22.57 -8.19 28.51
N GLN A 66 21.26 -8.18 28.75
CA GLN A 66 20.52 -9.33 29.24
C GLN A 66 19.40 -9.69 28.27
N PRO A 67 19.60 -10.70 27.40
CA PRO A 67 18.53 -11.21 26.54
C PRO A 67 17.49 -11.98 27.35
N HIS A 68 16.23 -11.85 26.96
CA HIS A 68 15.06 -12.60 27.40
C HIS A 68 14.31 -13.13 26.16
N ASP A 69 13.19 -13.84 26.34
CA ASP A 69 12.49 -14.53 25.26
C ASP A 69 12.05 -13.60 24.10
N GLU A 70 11.53 -12.40 24.40
CA GLU A 70 11.02 -11.43 23.41
C GLU A 70 11.52 -9.99 23.65
N ARG A 71 12.52 -9.84 24.52
CA ARG A 71 13.11 -8.54 24.86
C ARG A 71 14.57 -8.68 25.23
N VAL A 72 15.30 -7.59 25.11
CA VAL A 72 16.64 -7.43 25.66
C VAL A 72 16.68 -6.22 26.59
N THR A 73 17.35 -6.37 27.72
CA THR A 73 17.55 -5.30 28.70
C THR A 73 19.01 -4.87 28.67
N LEU A 74 19.24 -3.57 28.48
CA LEU A 74 20.52 -2.90 28.62
C LEU A 74 20.57 -2.18 29.96
N SER A 75 21.53 -2.53 30.82
CA SER A 75 21.75 -1.89 32.11
C SER A 75 23.08 -1.15 32.12
N PHE A 76 23.06 0.09 32.59
CA PHE A 76 24.23 0.96 32.66
C PHE A 76 24.56 1.32 34.12
N PRO A 77 25.86 1.40 34.48
CA PRO A 77 26.25 1.70 35.86
C PRO A 77 25.88 3.12 36.31
N GLU A 78 25.68 4.03 35.36
CA GLU A 78 25.29 5.43 35.52
C GLU A 78 24.46 5.88 34.30
N GLU A 79 24.14 7.17 34.18
CA GLU A 79 23.41 7.70 33.03
C GLU A 79 24.29 7.77 31.78
N TYR A 80 23.88 7.10 30.70
CA TYR A 80 24.54 7.12 29.40
C TYR A 80 23.61 7.63 28.31
N TYR A 81 24.18 8.32 27.32
CA TYR A 81 23.46 8.65 26.09
C TYR A 81 23.37 7.42 25.19
N VAL A 82 22.15 7.04 24.85
CA VAL A 82 21.85 5.94 23.93
C VAL A 82 21.10 6.50 22.72
N ILE A 83 21.58 6.18 21.52
CA ILE A 83 20.86 6.45 20.28
C ILE A 83 20.08 5.19 19.93
N ALA A 84 18.75 5.29 19.94
CA ALA A 84 17.86 4.21 19.54
C ALA A 84 17.35 4.45 18.10
N GLY A 85 17.40 3.41 17.28
CA GLY A 85 16.83 3.38 15.94
C GLY A 85 15.83 2.23 15.81
N VAL A 86 14.84 2.40 14.94
CA VAL A 86 13.93 1.32 14.55
C VAL A 86 13.97 1.24 13.04
N SER A 87 14.18 0.03 12.52
CA SER A 87 14.04 -0.30 11.11
C SER A 87 12.94 -1.35 10.99
N HIS A 88 12.12 -1.19 9.97
CA HIS A 88 11.39 -2.29 9.40
C HIS A 88 12.18 -2.67 8.15
N PRO A 89 12.63 -3.92 7.98
CA PRO A 89 13.29 -4.32 6.75
C PRO A 89 12.28 -4.13 5.62
N SER A 90 12.38 -3.00 4.90
CA SER A 90 11.67 -2.83 3.64
C SER A 90 12.21 -3.90 2.73
N SER A 91 11.36 -4.84 2.32
CA SER A 91 11.77 -5.89 1.42
C SER A 91 12.07 -5.24 0.07
N VAL A 92 13.33 -4.91 -0.21
CA VAL A 92 13.75 -4.77 -1.60
C VAL A 92 13.51 -6.16 -2.18
N SER A 93 12.45 -6.30 -2.98
CA SER A 93 12.13 -7.58 -3.59
C SER A 93 13.29 -7.95 -4.52
N ASP A 94 14.11 -8.91 -4.10
CA ASP A 94 15.12 -9.56 -4.95
C ASP A 94 14.45 -10.40 -6.06
N ASP A 95 13.12 -10.48 -6.08
CA ASP A 95 12.39 -11.22 -7.08
C ASP A 95 12.48 -10.53 -8.45
N THR A 96 12.74 -11.34 -9.47
CA THR A 96 12.82 -10.90 -10.86
C THR A 96 11.75 -11.59 -11.69
N ILE A 97 10.88 -10.79 -12.29
CA ILE A 97 9.89 -11.22 -13.27
C ILE A 97 10.55 -11.21 -14.65
N ARG A 98 10.48 -12.33 -15.38
CA ARG A 98 10.97 -12.42 -16.75
C ARG A 98 9.81 -12.52 -17.71
N VAL A 99 9.74 -11.64 -18.70
CA VAL A 99 8.66 -11.64 -19.69
C VAL A 99 9.20 -11.37 -21.09
N PRO A 100 8.53 -11.87 -22.15
CA PRO A 100 8.82 -11.41 -23.50
C PRO A 100 8.65 -9.90 -23.62
N GLY A 101 9.46 -9.26 -24.47
CA GLY A 101 9.35 -7.82 -24.80
C GLY A 101 8.11 -7.47 -25.64
N THR A 102 7.01 -8.19 -25.47
CA THR A 102 5.73 -8.00 -26.16
C THR A 102 4.76 -7.24 -25.24
N PRO A 103 3.71 -6.58 -25.78
CA PRO A 103 2.71 -5.92 -24.94
C PRO A 103 2.04 -6.87 -23.95
N ALA A 104 1.71 -8.10 -24.36
CA ALA A 104 1.16 -9.11 -23.46
C ALA A 104 2.14 -9.49 -22.33
N GLY A 105 3.45 -9.61 -22.63
CA GLY A 105 4.46 -9.88 -21.61
C GLY A 105 4.58 -8.74 -20.60
N LEU A 106 4.62 -7.50 -21.07
CA LEU A 106 4.67 -6.33 -20.19
C LEU A 106 3.37 -6.17 -19.38
N ALA A 107 2.20 -6.49 -19.94
CA ALA A 107 0.93 -6.50 -19.21
C ALA A 107 1.01 -7.46 -18.00
N THR A 108 1.53 -8.68 -18.20
CA THR A 108 1.74 -9.63 -17.09
C THR A 108 2.67 -9.06 -16.01
N ALA A 109 3.77 -8.42 -16.39
CA ALA A 109 4.68 -7.82 -15.42
C ALA A 109 4.01 -6.66 -14.64
N LEU A 110 3.19 -5.84 -15.29
CA LEU A 110 2.46 -4.74 -14.64
C LEU A 110 1.43 -5.27 -13.63
N THR A 111 0.68 -6.32 -13.96
CA THR A 111 -0.25 -6.96 -13.02
C THR A 111 0.43 -7.35 -11.71
N HIS A 112 1.60 -8.00 -11.81
CA HIS A 112 2.36 -8.49 -10.65
C HIS A 112 3.19 -7.41 -9.94
N SER A 113 3.32 -6.21 -10.51
CA SER A 113 4.06 -5.10 -9.86
C SER A 113 3.42 -4.65 -8.54
N SER A 114 2.12 -4.91 -8.37
CA SER A 114 1.31 -4.59 -7.20
C SER A 114 1.70 -5.35 -5.93
N VAL A 115 2.51 -6.40 -6.05
CA VAL A 115 3.08 -7.15 -4.91
C VAL A 115 3.89 -6.26 -3.96
N ALA A 116 4.35 -5.11 -4.44
CA ALA A 116 5.08 -4.13 -3.63
C ALA A 116 4.19 -3.39 -2.62
N HIS A 117 2.87 -3.53 -2.72
CA HIS A 117 1.95 -2.90 -1.79
C HIS A 117 1.73 -3.76 -0.56
N HIS A 118 1.91 -3.18 0.62
CA HIS A 118 1.59 -3.83 1.91
C HIS A 118 0.08 -3.86 2.18
N THR A 119 -0.71 -3.12 1.39
CA THR A 119 -2.16 -3.03 1.56
C THR A 119 -2.84 -2.67 0.24
N THR A 120 -4.03 -3.22 0.03
CA THR A 120 -4.91 -2.85 -1.09
C THR A 120 -5.80 -1.66 -0.77
N GLY A 121 -5.81 -1.18 0.48
CA GLY A 121 -6.62 -0.05 0.93
C GLY A 121 -5.93 1.31 0.76
N PRO A 122 -6.59 2.41 1.19
CA PRO A 122 -6.08 3.79 1.09
C PRO A 122 -4.74 4.03 1.78
N ALA A 123 -4.37 3.17 2.74
CA ALA A 123 -3.11 3.26 3.45
C ALA A 123 -1.89 3.10 2.52
N ARG A 124 -2.05 2.50 1.32
CA ARG A 124 -1.00 2.43 0.27
C ARG A 124 -0.48 3.79 -0.15
N SER A 125 -1.22 4.89 0.09
CA SER A 125 -0.71 6.24 -0.17
C SER A 125 0.50 6.61 0.71
N HIS A 126 0.71 5.95 1.86
CA HIS A 126 1.89 6.11 2.70
C HIS A 126 3.13 5.50 2.01
N PRO A 127 4.27 6.22 1.91
CA PRO A 127 5.50 5.67 1.33
C PRO A 127 5.99 4.39 2.02
N ALA A 128 5.98 4.35 3.35
CA ALA A 128 6.31 3.14 4.13
C ALA A 128 5.38 1.92 3.92
N LEU A 129 4.25 2.06 3.21
CA LEU A 129 3.35 0.95 2.88
C LEU A 129 3.44 0.56 1.39
N ARG A 130 4.52 0.98 0.71
CA ARG A 130 4.86 0.59 -0.66
C ARG A 130 6.37 0.38 -0.79
N ASP A 131 6.75 -0.85 -1.10
CA ASP A 131 8.12 -1.22 -1.43
C ASP A 131 8.41 -0.94 -2.92
N GLN A 132 9.64 -1.24 -3.33
CA GLN A 132 10.01 -1.25 -4.74
C GLN A 132 9.39 -2.48 -5.43
N PRO A 133 8.76 -2.33 -6.61
CA PRO A 133 8.27 -3.46 -7.37
C PRO A 133 9.40 -4.38 -7.85
N PRO A 134 9.10 -5.67 -8.13
CA PRO A 134 10.07 -6.64 -8.64
C PRO A 134 10.81 -6.13 -9.89
N MET A 135 12.04 -6.58 -10.06
CA MET A 135 12.79 -6.31 -11.30
C MET A 135 12.10 -6.97 -12.49
N VAL A 136 12.05 -6.28 -13.64
CA VAL A 136 11.50 -6.84 -14.88
C VAL A 136 12.62 -7.01 -15.89
N GLU A 137 12.87 -8.26 -16.30
CA GLU A 137 13.86 -8.62 -17.30
C GLU A 137 13.18 -9.14 -18.58
N ALA A 138 13.77 -8.82 -19.73
CA ALA A 138 13.36 -9.41 -21.00
C ALA A 138 13.80 -10.89 -21.08
N GLY A 139 12.87 -11.77 -21.41
CA GLY A 139 13.10 -13.21 -21.59
C GLY A 139 12.37 -13.77 -22.81
N SER A 140 12.56 -15.06 -23.09
CA SER A 140 11.86 -15.76 -24.20
C SER A 140 10.45 -16.24 -23.81
N SER A 141 10.15 -16.31 -22.52
CA SER A 141 8.89 -16.82 -21.97
C SER A 141 8.53 -16.08 -20.69
N VAL A 142 7.26 -16.11 -20.33
CA VAL A 142 6.77 -15.56 -19.06
C VAL A 142 7.22 -16.47 -17.92
N HIS A 143 7.88 -15.88 -16.93
CA HIS A 143 8.25 -16.50 -15.67
C HIS A 143 8.06 -15.50 -14.53
N VAL A 144 7.04 -15.78 -13.71
CA VAL A 144 6.76 -15.03 -12.48
C VAL A 144 7.10 -15.94 -11.30
N PRO A 145 8.05 -15.54 -10.42
CA PRO A 145 8.37 -16.31 -9.22
C PRO A 145 7.12 -16.64 -8.38
N GLU A 146 7.11 -17.80 -7.71
CA GLU A 146 5.97 -18.21 -6.86
C GLU A 146 5.74 -17.21 -5.73
N SER A 147 6.82 -16.72 -5.10
CA SER A 147 6.79 -15.65 -4.08
C SER A 147 6.01 -14.42 -4.54
N VAL A 148 6.21 -14.02 -5.80
CA VAL A 148 5.50 -12.88 -6.40
C VAL A 148 4.05 -13.23 -6.69
N ARG A 149 3.77 -14.41 -7.26
CA ARG A 149 2.41 -14.84 -7.59
C ARG A 149 1.51 -14.93 -6.36
N GLU A 150 1.99 -15.56 -5.29
CA GLU A 150 1.24 -15.75 -4.04
C GLU A 150 0.96 -14.43 -3.32
N ARG A 151 1.91 -13.50 -3.36
CA ARG A 151 1.78 -12.18 -2.72
C ARG A 151 1.07 -11.14 -3.58
N THR A 152 0.90 -11.38 -4.88
CA THR A 152 0.16 -10.46 -5.75
C THR A 152 -1.30 -10.43 -5.29
N PRO A 153 -1.83 -9.28 -4.86
CA PRO A 153 -3.20 -9.22 -4.38
C PRO A 153 -4.20 -9.55 -5.49
N GLU A 154 -5.25 -10.28 -5.15
CA GLU A 154 -6.39 -10.43 -6.07
C GLU A 154 -7.06 -9.06 -6.28
N SER A 155 -7.18 -8.67 -7.54
CA SER A 155 -7.81 -7.40 -7.93
C SER A 155 -9.17 -7.65 -8.56
N ASP A 156 -10.05 -6.66 -8.46
CA ASP A 156 -11.26 -6.56 -9.28
C ASP A 156 -11.19 -5.36 -10.24
N ILE A 157 -10.02 -4.73 -10.31
CA ILE A 157 -9.72 -3.60 -11.17
C ILE A 157 -9.03 -4.15 -12.42
N GLU A 158 -9.76 -4.19 -13.53
CA GLU A 158 -9.24 -4.64 -14.82
C GLU A 158 -8.81 -3.42 -15.64
N PHE A 159 -7.61 -3.45 -16.23
CA PHE A 159 -7.14 -2.40 -17.11
C PHE A 159 -6.81 -2.98 -18.49
N VAL A 160 -7.78 -2.87 -19.39
CA VAL A 160 -7.67 -3.33 -20.78
C VAL A 160 -7.00 -2.23 -21.61
N LEU A 161 -5.86 -2.56 -22.20
CA LEU A 161 -5.04 -1.64 -22.98
C LEU A 161 -4.95 -2.05 -24.45
N PRO A 162 -4.69 -1.12 -25.38
CA PRO A 162 -4.30 -1.47 -26.74
C PRO A 162 -3.04 -2.35 -26.74
N ASP A 163 -2.95 -3.30 -27.67
CA ASP A 163 -1.77 -4.16 -27.92
C ASP A 163 -0.57 -3.36 -28.48
N ARG A 164 -0.06 -2.40 -27.69
CA ARG A 164 1.02 -1.48 -28.03
C ARG A 164 1.83 -1.09 -26.78
N LEU A 165 3.15 -1.23 -26.86
CA LEU A 165 4.04 -0.91 -25.74
C LEU A 165 3.93 0.54 -25.24
N ASP A 166 3.68 1.51 -26.12
CA ASP A 166 3.54 2.92 -25.74
C ASP A 166 2.36 3.17 -24.79
N ALA A 167 1.23 2.51 -25.03
CA ALA A 167 0.09 2.55 -24.12
C ALA A 167 0.43 1.92 -22.75
N LEU A 168 1.13 0.79 -22.72
CA LEU A 168 1.50 0.14 -21.46
C LEU A 168 2.47 0.97 -20.63
N PHE A 169 3.48 1.60 -21.24
CA PHE A 169 4.41 2.47 -20.51
C PHE A 169 3.70 3.69 -19.90
N VAL A 170 2.72 4.25 -20.60
CA VAL A 170 1.89 5.36 -20.10
C VAL A 170 0.98 4.91 -18.95
N ALA A 171 0.39 3.73 -19.07
CA ALA A 171 -0.53 3.17 -18.08
C ALA A 171 0.17 2.65 -16.82
N ALA A 172 1.46 2.27 -16.92
CA ALA A 172 2.20 1.55 -15.88
C ALA A 172 2.10 2.16 -14.47
N PRO A 173 2.30 3.48 -14.25
CA PRO A 173 2.20 4.05 -12.91
C PRO A 173 0.79 3.97 -12.32
N LEU A 174 -0.23 4.12 -13.17
CA LEU A 174 -1.63 4.01 -12.75
C LEU A 174 -1.99 2.54 -12.45
N ALA A 175 -1.60 1.61 -13.32
CA ALA A 175 -1.82 0.18 -13.14
C ALA A 175 -1.15 -0.34 -11.85
N TYR A 176 0.12 0.01 -11.64
CA TYR A 176 0.85 -0.29 -10.40
C TYR A 176 0.09 0.24 -9.19
N TYR A 177 -0.22 1.53 -9.15
CA TYR A 177 -0.84 2.16 -7.98
C TYR A 177 -2.22 1.59 -7.62
N LEU A 178 -3.02 1.25 -8.63
CA LEU A 178 -4.33 0.63 -8.44
C LEU A 178 -4.24 -0.85 -8.09
N GLY A 179 -3.10 -1.49 -8.37
CA GLY A 179 -2.98 -2.95 -8.36
C GLY A 179 -3.93 -3.58 -9.37
N ALA A 180 -3.95 -3.06 -10.60
CA ALA A 180 -4.88 -3.50 -11.64
C ALA A 180 -4.40 -4.77 -12.35
N ASP A 181 -5.34 -5.63 -12.73
CA ASP A 181 -5.13 -6.74 -13.66
C ASP A 181 -5.06 -6.18 -15.08
N VAL A 182 -3.87 -6.18 -15.67
CA VAL A 182 -3.62 -5.59 -16.99
C VAL A 182 -3.75 -6.64 -18.08
N SER A 183 -4.50 -6.31 -19.13
CA SER A 183 -4.63 -7.13 -20.33
C SER A 183 -4.49 -6.27 -21.59
N VAL A 184 -4.23 -6.92 -22.74
CA VAL A 184 -4.07 -6.23 -24.02
C VAL A 184 -5.00 -6.78 -25.08
N GLU A 185 -5.59 -5.88 -25.85
CA GLU A 185 -6.46 -6.21 -26.99
C GLU A 185 -6.15 -5.35 -28.21
N SER A 186 -6.40 -5.89 -29.40
CA SER A 186 -6.19 -5.16 -30.66
C SER A 186 -7.37 -4.23 -30.96
N GLY A 187 -7.08 -2.97 -31.26
CA GLY A 187 -8.08 -2.02 -31.77
C GLY A 187 -9.08 -1.51 -30.72
N VAL A 188 -8.73 -1.59 -29.43
CA VAL A 188 -9.56 -1.08 -28.33
C VAL A 188 -9.09 0.30 -27.85
N ASP A 189 -10.00 1.06 -27.25
CA ASP A 189 -9.63 2.22 -26.44
C ASP A 189 -9.21 1.75 -25.03
N PRO A 190 -8.21 2.38 -24.39
CA PRO A 190 -7.81 2.01 -23.04
C PRO A 190 -9.00 2.15 -22.09
N THR A 191 -9.27 1.12 -21.29
CA THR A 191 -10.46 1.06 -20.43
C THR A 191 -10.11 0.47 -19.06
N LEU A 192 -10.45 1.20 -18.00
CA LEU A 192 -10.36 0.72 -16.63
C LEU A 192 -11.75 0.29 -16.16
N ALA A 193 -11.90 -0.95 -15.73
CA ALA A 193 -13.16 -1.53 -15.26
C ALA A 193 -13.03 -2.02 -13.81
N ILE A 194 -14.14 -1.97 -13.08
CA ILE A 194 -14.26 -2.55 -11.73
C ILE A 194 -15.34 -3.62 -11.78
N SER A 195 -14.92 -4.88 -11.81
CA SER A 195 -15.81 -6.02 -12.10
C SER A 195 -16.87 -6.22 -11.02
N SER A 196 -16.59 -5.87 -9.76
CA SER A 196 -17.54 -5.96 -8.64
C SER A 196 -18.70 -4.96 -8.70
N SER A 197 -18.50 -3.83 -9.39
CA SER A 197 -19.51 -2.77 -9.51
C SER A 197 -20.06 -2.61 -10.93
N GLY A 198 -19.43 -3.24 -11.93
CA GLY A 198 -19.74 -3.05 -13.35
C GLY A 198 -19.43 -1.63 -13.83
N THR A 199 -18.53 -0.93 -13.13
CA THR A 199 -18.16 0.45 -13.46
C THR A 199 -17.01 0.45 -14.45
N GLU A 200 -17.16 1.19 -15.55
CA GLU A 200 -16.13 1.33 -16.58
C GLU A 200 -15.75 2.80 -16.77
N HIS A 201 -14.46 3.04 -17.00
CA HIS A 201 -13.88 4.32 -17.36
C HIS A 201 -13.02 4.15 -18.61
N ARG A 202 -13.54 4.62 -19.75
CA ARG A 202 -12.81 4.66 -21.00
C ARG A 202 -11.95 5.92 -21.08
N PHE A 203 -10.70 5.74 -21.46
CA PHE A 203 -9.77 6.82 -21.73
C PHE A 203 -9.75 7.17 -23.22
N PRO A 204 -9.39 8.42 -23.58
CA PRO A 204 -9.05 8.73 -24.96
C PRO A 204 -7.78 7.99 -25.39
N ALA A 205 -7.59 7.87 -26.70
CA ALA A 205 -6.34 7.38 -27.27
C ALA A 205 -5.15 8.31 -26.99
N LEU A 206 -3.95 7.88 -27.35
CA LEU A 206 -2.77 8.75 -27.36
C LEU A 206 -2.95 9.86 -28.41
N PRO A 207 -2.46 11.09 -28.14
CA PRO A 207 -1.59 11.48 -27.00
C PRO A 207 -2.32 11.88 -25.71
N GLU A 208 -3.64 12.08 -25.70
CA GLU A 208 -4.39 12.56 -24.54
C GLU A 208 -4.39 11.55 -23.39
N PHE A 209 -4.26 10.26 -23.70
CA PHE A 209 -4.21 9.17 -22.73
C PHE A 209 -3.26 9.43 -21.55
N GLN A 210 -2.06 9.95 -21.84
CA GLN A 210 -1.03 10.18 -20.81
C GLN A 210 -1.46 11.16 -19.72
N GLN A 211 -2.16 12.23 -20.11
CA GLN A 211 -2.63 13.24 -19.17
C GLN A 211 -3.77 12.67 -18.33
N HIS A 212 -4.66 11.90 -18.95
CA HIS A 212 -5.77 11.28 -18.23
C HIS A 212 -5.31 10.21 -17.24
N CYS A 213 -4.31 9.39 -17.58
CA CYS A 213 -3.69 8.47 -16.62
C CYS A 213 -3.08 9.21 -15.43
N ALA A 214 -2.32 10.27 -15.69
CA ALA A 214 -1.70 11.08 -14.65
C ALA A 214 -2.76 11.75 -13.74
N ASP A 215 -3.83 12.27 -14.33
CA ASP A 215 -4.90 12.93 -13.57
C ASP A 215 -5.74 11.94 -12.75
N THR A 216 -6.00 10.74 -13.28
CA THR A 216 -6.65 9.67 -12.52
C THR A 216 -5.76 9.25 -11.36
N LEU A 217 -4.47 9.02 -11.58
CA LEU A 217 -3.52 8.67 -10.51
C LEU A 217 -3.46 9.74 -9.42
N ARG A 218 -3.33 11.02 -9.81
CA ARG A 218 -3.31 12.15 -8.86
C ARG A 218 -4.59 12.21 -8.02
N LYS A 219 -5.75 12.05 -8.65
CA LYS A 219 -7.05 12.06 -7.96
C LYS A 219 -7.15 10.91 -6.98
N THR A 220 -6.86 9.68 -7.41
CA THR A 220 -6.95 8.49 -6.54
C THR A 220 -5.97 8.61 -5.38
N PHE A 221 -4.72 8.98 -5.63
CA PHE A 221 -3.72 9.19 -4.58
C PHE A 221 -4.15 10.26 -3.56
N PHE A 222 -4.69 11.38 -4.03
CA PHE A 222 -5.21 12.43 -3.16
C PHE A 222 -6.38 11.94 -2.29
N LEU A 223 -7.32 11.20 -2.88
CA LEU A 223 -8.44 10.63 -2.14
C LEU A 223 -7.97 9.60 -1.10
N ASP A 224 -6.98 8.78 -1.45
CA ASP A 224 -6.38 7.83 -0.51
C ASP A 224 -5.68 8.57 0.65
N CYS A 225 -4.94 9.65 0.38
CA CYS A 225 -4.35 10.49 1.44
C CYS A 225 -5.41 11.11 2.36
N LEU A 226 -6.56 11.53 1.81
CA LEU A 226 -7.66 12.06 2.62
C LEU A 226 -8.30 11.00 3.51
N VAL A 227 -8.32 9.74 3.08
CA VAL A 227 -8.98 8.63 3.78
C VAL A 227 -8.02 7.91 4.73
N ARG A 228 -6.72 7.86 4.40
CA ARG A 228 -5.66 7.23 5.20
C ARG A 228 -5.66 7.81 6.62
N ASP A 229 -5.55 6.89 7.58
CA ASP A 229 -5.47 7.25 8.99
C ASP A 229 -4.00 7.38 9.38
N VAL A 230 -3.53 8.63 9.37
CA VAL A 230 -2.22 9.02 9.87
C VAL A 230 -2.47 10.20 10.80
N ASP A 231 -2.37 9.93 12.10
CA ASP A 231 -2.70 10.89 13.16
C ASP A 231 -1.89 12.20 13.06
N VAL A 232 -0.71 12.15 12.42
CA VAL A 232 0.24 13.26 12.36
C VAL A 232 0.22 14.08 11.05
N GLU A 233 -0.42 13.58 9.97
CA GLU A 233 -0.36 14.22 8.63
C GLU A 233 -1.68 14.81 8.15
N SER A 234 -2.72 14.87 9.00
CA SER A 234 -4.06 15.27 8.55
C SER A 234 -4.17 16.78 8.31
N PRO A 235 -4.46 17.26 7.07
CA PRO A 235 -4.61 18.68 6.80
C PRO A 235 -5.84 19.24 7.53
N ALA A 236 -5.78 20.52 7.93
CA ALA A 236 -6.87 21.17 8.65
C ALA A 236 -8.23 21.12 7.90
N SER A 237 -8.21 21.04 6.58
CA SER A 237 -9.39 20.93 5.72
C SER A 237 -9.93 19.49 5.54
N LYS A 238 -9.32 18.47 6.15
CA LYS A 238 -9.69 17.05 5.95
C LYS A 238 -11.18 16.79 6.21
N ALA A 239 -11.70 17.26 7.35
CA ALA A 239 -13.10 17.06 7.72
C ALA A 239 -14.07 17.74 6.73
N GLU A 240 -13.76 18.97 6.30
CA GLU A 240 -14.55 19.70 5.30
C GLU A 240 -14.55 18.96 3.95
N LEU A 241 -13.39 18.50 3.50
CA LEU A 241 -13.25 17.80 2.23
C LEU A 241 -13.95 16.44 2.23
N LEU A 242 -13.84 15.66 3.31
CA LEU A 242 -14.57 14.40 3.46
C LEU A 242 -16.08 14.62 3.41
N SER A 243 -16.58 15.67 4.08
CA SER A 243 -18.01 16.03 4.03
C SER A 243 -18.44 16.48 2.63
N ARG A 244 -17.68 17.37 2.00
CA ARG A 244 -17.99 17.92 0.68
C ARG A 244 -17.99 16.85 -0.42
N LEU A 245 -17.15 15.83 -0.27
CA LEU A 245 -17.04 14.70 -1.21
C LEU A 245 -17.92 13.50 -0.80
N SER A 246 -18.68 13.60 0.30
CA SER A 246 -19.50 12.51 0.85
C SER A 246 -18.71 11.21 1.08
N LEU A 247 -17.46 11.32 1.55
CA LEU A 247 -16.59 10.19 1.81
C LEU A 247 -16.72 9.71 3.25
N HIS A 248 -16.89 8.40 3.42
CA HIS A 248 -16.95 7.75 4.73
C HIS A 248 -15.63 6.99 4.99
N PRO A 249 -14.68 7.58 5.73
CA PRO A 249 -13.33 7.04 5.82
C PRO A 249 -13.27 5.62 6.40
N ASP A 250 -14.07 5.31 7.42
CA ASP A 250 -14.09 3.96 8.03
C ASP A 250 -14.55 2.89 7.04
N ARG A 251 -15.57 3.22 6.23
CA ARG A 251 -16.07 2.31 5.19
C ARG A 251 -15.04 2.10 4.09
N LEU A 252 -14.38 3.18 3.65
CA LEU A 252 -13.39 3.14 2.58
C LEU A 252 -12.10 2.44 3.01
N ARG A 253 -11.71 2.53 4.29
CA ARG A 253 -10.57 1.81 4.86
C ARG A 253 -10.86 0.32 5.03
N ALA A 254 -12.08 -0.05 5.43
CA ALA A 254 -12.51 -1.44 5.53
C ALA A 254 -12.84 -2.08 4.18
N ALA A 255 -12.92 -1.28 3.11
CA ALA A 255 -13.24 -1.79 1.80
C ALA A 255 -12.03 -2.49 1.19
N THR A 256 -12.21 -3.74 0.81
CA THR A 256 -11.36 -4.39 -0.20
C THR A 256 -11.79 -3.91 -1.59
N PRO A 257 -10.93 -3.98 -2.62
CA PRO A 257 -11.29 -3.67 -4.01
C PRO A 257 -12.65 -4.30 -4.39
N ARG A 258 -12.83 -5.59 -4.05
CA ARG A 258 -14.07 -6.37 -4.22
C ARG A 258 -15.34 -5.84 -3.54
N SER A 259 -15.23 -5.00 -2.52
CA SER A 259 -16.36 -4.60 -1.67
C SER A 259 -16.85 -3.17 -1.92
N VAL A 260 -16.17 -2.39 -2.77
CA VAL A 260 -16.55 -1.00 -3.10
C VAL A 260 -17.67 -0.97 -4.15
N SER A 261 -18.81 -1.58 -3.85
CA SER A 261 -20.01 -1.55 -4.72
C SER A 261 -21.22 -0.90 -4.04
N THR A 262 -21.21 -0.70 -2.71
CA THR A 262 -22.40 -0.30 -1.94
C THR A 262 -22.34 1.06 -1.25
N ALA A 263 -21.23 1.80 -1.33
CA ALA A 263 -21.04 2.97 -0.47
C ALA A 263 -21.71 4.28 -0.93
N THR A 264 -22.16 4.40 -2.19
CA THR A 264 -22.61 5.69 -2.75
C THR A 264 -24.11 5.81 -3.04
N SER A 265 -24.92 4.82 -2.65
CA SER A 265 -26.36 4.85 -2.91
C SER A 265 -27.18 4.36 -1.72
N THR A 266 -27.39 5.25 -0.76
CA THR A 266 -28.59 5.19 0.10
C THR A 266 -29.25 6.56 0.11
N CYS A 267 -29.99 6.86 -0.96
CA CYS A 267 -31.07 7.85 -0.87
C CYS A 267 -32.06 7.35 0.19
N ARG A 268 -32.10 8.03 1.35
CA ARG A 268 -33.21 7.89 2.30
C ARG A 268 -34.50 8.26 1.59
N THR A 269 -35.39 7.30 1.40
CA THR A 269 -36.82 7.61 1.22
C THR A 269 -37.36 8.01 2.58
N ASP A 270 -37.47 9.31 2.83
CA ASP A 270 -38.32 9.82 3.90
C ASP A 270 -39.78 9.53 3.53
N SER A 271 -40.34 8.48 4.13
CA SER A 271 -41.77 8.21 4.08
C SER A 271 -42.45 8.90 5.28
N SER A 272 -42.62 10.22 5.21
CA SER A 272 -43.59 10.95 6.02
C SER A 272 -44.77 11.36 5.13
N GLY A 273 -45.84 10.57 5.12
CA GLY A 273 -46.98 10.84 4.24
C GLY A 273 -48.15 9.88 4.40
N ARG A 274 -48.89 10.07 5.48
CA ARG A 274 -50.30 9.72 5.74
C ARG A 274 -51.05 9.00 4.60
N ALA A 275 -51.53 7.79 4.89
CA ALA A 275 -52.39 6.99 4.03
C ALA A 275 -53.72 7.70 3.69
N SER A 276 -54.12 7.60 2.42
CA SER A 276 -55.52 7.64 1.97
C SER A 276 -55.67 6.74 0.73
N PRO A 277 -56.72 5.91 0.63
CA PRO A 277 -56.82 4.90 -0.41
C PRO A 277 -57.65 5.42 -1.58
N THR A 278 -57.09 5.42 -2.79
CA THR A 278 -57.78 5.20 -4.08
C THR A 278 -56.83 5.60 -5.22
N GLY A 279 -56.65 4.72 -6.21
CA GLY A 279 -55.95 5.06 -7.45
C GLY A 279 -54.87 4.07 -7.84
N THR A 280 -55.23 3.15 -8.73
CA THR A 280 -54.32 2.36 -9.56
C THR A 280 -53.42 3.30 -10.37
N SER A 281 -52.15 3.42 -10.00
CA SER A 281 -51.11 3.91 -10.91
C SER A 281 -49.88 3.01 -10.82
N ARG A 282 -49.48 2.46 -11.96
CA ARG A 282 -48.23 1.72 -12.14
C ARG A 282 -47.06 2.69 -11.91
N PRO A 283 -46.07 2.38 -11.06
CA PRO A 283 -44.86 3.20 -11.01
C PRO A 283 -44.07 3.00 -12.31
N THR A 284 -43.82 4.10 -12.99
CA THR A 284 -42.90 4.19 -14.12
C THR A 284 -41.49 3.83 -13.63
N PRO A 285 -40.72 2.96 -14.30
CA PRO A 285 -39.36 2.67 -13.87
C PRO A 285 -38.50 3.91 -14.08
N CYS A 286 -37.94 4.43 -12.98
CA CYS A 286 -36.90 5.44 -13.00
C CYS A 286 -35.71 4.91 -13.82
N ARG A 287 -35.46 5.53 -14.98
CA ARG A 287 -34.16 5.42 -15.66
C ARG A 287 -33.11 6.11 -14.78
N SER A 288 -32.35 5.36 -14.00
CA SER A 288 -31.12 5.86 -13.38
C SER A 288 -30.04 5.96 -14.47
N ARG A 289 -29.69 7.19 -14.84
CA ARG A 289 -28.42 7.47 -15.53
C ARG A 289 -27.32 7.23 -14.49
N ASN A 290 -26.62 6.11 -14.59
CA ASN A 290 -25.40 5.89 -13.82
C ASN A 290 -24.36 6.89 -14.33
N THR A 291 -24.22 7.96 -13.56
CA THR A 291 -23.24 9.00 -13.79
C THR A 291 -22.16 8.74 -12.74
N PHE A 292 -20.93 8.46 -13.16
CA PHE A 292 -19.77 8.88 -12.40
C PHE A 292 -19.99 10.34 -11.96
N PRO A 293 -19.41 10.85 -10.87
CA PRO A 293 -19.23 12.29 -10.73
C PRO A 293 -18.22 12.76 -11.80
N VAL A 294 -18.69 12.87 -13.05
CA VAL A 294 -18.07 13.69 -14.08
C VAL A 294 -18.43 15.11 -13.69
N PHE A 295 -17.51 15.80 -13.01
CA PHE A 295 -17.64 17.23 -12.79
C PHE A 295 -17.34 17.94 -14.13
N PRO A 296 -18.31 18.63 -14.75
CA PRO A 296 -18.02 19.47 -15.91
C PRO A 296 -17.34 20.75 -15.42
N ILE A 297 -16.08 20.98 -15.79
CA ILE A 297 -15.49 22.32 -15.73
C ILE A 297 -15.67 22.92 -17.12
N SER A 298 -16.70 23.75 -17.27
CA SER A 298 -16.78 24.67 -18.40
C SER A 298 -15.58 25.62 -18.32
N SER A 299 -14.71 25.60 -19.32
CA SER A 299 -13.75 26.69 -19.50
C SER A 299 -14.54 27.95 -19.88
N THR A 300 -14.62 28.90 -18.96
CA THR A 300 -14.83 30.30 -19.32
C THR A 300 -13.59 31.07 -18.89
N ARG A 301 -13.11 31.86 -19.86
CA ARG A 301 -11.90 32.70 -19.85
C ARG A 301 -11.73 33.52 -18.58
#